data_AF-A0A399J341-F1
#
_entry.id   AF-A0A399J341-F1
#
_cell.length_a   1.000
_cell.length_b   1.000
_cell.length_c   1.000
_cell.angle_alpha   90.00
_cell.angle_beta   90.00
_cell.angle_gamma   90.00
#
_symmetry.space_group_name_H-M   'P 1'
#
loop_
_entity.id
_entity.type
_entity.pdbx_description
1 polymer ?
#
loop_
_entity_poly.entity_id
_entity_poly.type
_entity_poly.pdbx_seq_one_letter_code
_entity_poly.pdbx_strand_id
1 'polypeptide(L)'
;MGAVMNQLIPTLDAMGSAPLTLDNAQALPDAQGVYLLIHDGEVRYVGKTDAEAGLRTRLARHARKFEQRRNVRPEDVQFKAARILVLTAMDIESRLIAHYGSEWNGSGFGSNDPGRERETTNKPEQGFDARFPIDIDTPHSLLATGQTTVHVALMALKDVLPYTLRYEVSLPPPRTKVGGHDYRLNPHPDMPASQLEIPPGPISVRRAMQLIVAALPAGWQATYFVSHVILYKEDRQYAHGVQI
;
A
#
# COMPACT_ATOMS: atom_id res chain seq x y z
N MET A 1 -23.58 18.74 -20.09
CA MET A 1 -22.80 18.15 -18.97
C MET A 1 -23.35 16.82 -18.42
N GLY A 2 -24.64 16.47 -18.59
CA GLY A 2 -25.16 15.12 -18.32
C GLY A 2 -24.81 14.09 -19.40
N ALA A 3 -24.66 14.52 -20.66
CA ALA A 3 -24.47 13.64 -21.82
C ALA A 3 -23.24 12.70 -21.72
N VAL A 4 -22.09 13.18 -21.22
CA VAL A 4 -20.89 12.33 -21.07
C VAL A 4 -21.11 11.25 -20.00
N MET A 5 -21.74 11.59 -18.87
CA MET A 5 -22.04 10.60 -17.83
C MET A 5 -23.11 9.60 -18.28
N ASN A 6 -24.12 10.08 -19.03
CA ASN A 6 -25.17 9.25 -19.61
C ASN A 6 -24.64 8.25 -20.65
N GLN A 7 -23.45 8.48 -21.19
CA GLN A 7 -22.78 7.51 -22.07
C GLN A 7 -21.76 6.66 -21.30
N LEU A 8 -20.99 7.28 -20.40
CA LEU A 8 -19.92 6.60 -19.67
C LEU A 8 -20.46 5.53 -18.72
N ILE A 9 -21.52 5.80 -17.96
CA ILE A 9 -22.09 4.82 -17.02
C ILE A 9 -22.59 3.58 -17.78
N PRO A 10 -23.49 3.68 -18.78
CA PRO A 10 -23.91 2.51 -19.54
C PRO A 10 -22.77 1.79 -20.25
N THR A 11 -21.74 2.52 -20.70
CA THR A 11 -20.55 1.91 -21.30
C THR A 11 -19.82 1.06 -20.26
N LEU A 12 -19.55 1.60 -19.06
CA LEU A 12 -18.90 0.88 -17.98
C LEU A 12 -19.73 -0.32 -17.51
N ASP A 13 -21.05 -0.19 -17.44
CA ASP A 13 -21.95 -1.29 -17.06
C ASP A 13 -21.89 -2.44 -18.06
N ALA A 14 -21.93 -2.12 -19.37
CA ALA A 14 -21.89 -3.12 -20.45
C ALA A 14 -20.51 -3.76 -20.68
N MET A 15 -19.43 -3.14 -20.20
CA MET A 15 -18.08 -3.70 -20.33
C MET A 15 -17.93 -5.01 -19.55
N GLY A 16 -17.23 -5.98 -20.16
CA GLY A 16 -16.70 -7.12 -19.43
C GLY A 16 -15.66 -6.68 -18.39
N SER A 17 -15.55 -7.43 -17.29
CA SER A 17 -14.50 -7.24 -16.29
C SER A 17 -13.39 -8.28 -16.47
N ALA A 18 -12.22 -7.98 -15.91
CA ALA A 18 -11.11 -8.93 -15.81
C ALA A 18 -10.60 -9.02 -14.37
N PRO A 19 -10.00 -10.13 -13.94
CA PRO A 19 -9.36 -10.24 -12.62
C PRO A 19 -8.26 -9.19 -12.43
N LEU A 20 -8.14 -8.60 -11.23
CA LEU A 20 -7.12 -7.62 -10.86
C LEU A 20 -5.78 -8.31 -10.59
N THR A 21 -5.21 -8.93 -11.62
CA THR A 21 -3.86 -9.50 -11.60
C THR A 21 -2.85 -8.51 -12.16
N LEU A 22 -1.57 -8.68 -11.79
CA LEU A 22 -0.48 -7.88 -12.34
C LEU A 22 -0.41 -8.01 -13.87
N ASP A 23 -0.58 -9.22 -14.40
CA ASP A 23 -0.55 -9.49 -15.85
C ASP A 23 -1.66 -8.72 -16.60
N ASN A 24 -2.89 -8.78 -16.08
CA ASN A 24 -4.01 -8.06 -16.69
C ASN A 24 -3.83 -6.54 -16.60
N ALA A 25 -3.26 -6.04 -15.50
CA ALA A 25 -2.95 -4.62 -15.35
C ALA A 25 -1.84 -4.17 -16.32
N GLN A 26 -0.80 -4.99 -16.52
CA GLN A 26 0.33 -4.70 -17.41
C GLN A 26 -0.07 -4.70 -18.89
N ALA A 27 -1.09 -5.46 -19.27
CA ALA A 27 -1.64 -5.49 -20.63
C ALA A 27 -2.33 -4.17 -21.03
N LEU A 28 -2.71 -3.32 -20.07
CA LEU A 28 -3.36 -2.04 -20.36
C LEU A 28 -2.37 -1.01 -20.93
N PRO A 29 -2.82 -0.05 -21.76
CA PRO A 29 -2.01 1.13 -22.06
C PRO A 29 -1.84 1.98 -20.81
N ASP A 30 -0.67 2.58 -20.63
CA ASP A 30 -0.46 3.56 -19.56
C ASP A 30 -1.05 4.91 -19.99
N ALA A 31 -2.36 5.04 -19.85
CA ALA A 31 -3.14 6.17 -20.33
C ALA A 31 -4.02 6.78 -19.24
N GLN A 32 -4.44 8.02 -19.47
CA GLN A 32 -5.47 8.69 -18.68
C GLN A 32 -6.85 8.04 -18.83
N GLY A 33 -7.59 7.92 -17.73
CA GLY A 33 -8.89 7.30 -17.71
C GLY A 33 -9.49 7.11 -16.33
N VAL A 34 -10.54 6.29 -16.29
CA VAL A 34 -11.21 5.84 -15.06
C VAL A 34 -11.21 4.33 -15.00
N TYR A 35 -11.24 3.80 -13.78
CA TYR A 35 -11.36 2.37 -13.53
C TYR A 35 -12.27 2.10 -12.34
N LEU A 36 -12.89 0.94 -12.37
CA LEU A 36 -13.73 0.40 -11.32
C LEU A 36 -13.03 -0.84 -10.75
N LEU A 37 -13.06 -1.01 -9.44
CA LEU A 37 -12.77 -2.29 -8.79
C LEU A 37 -14.06 -2.88 -8.24
N ILE A 38 -14.24 -4.17 -8.50
CA ILE A 38 -15.46 -4.91 -8.23
C ILE A 38 -15.08 -6.09 -7.34
N HIS A 39 -15.80 -6.25 -6.23
CA HIS A 39 -15.62 -7.36 -5.30
C HIS A 39 -17.00 -7.81 -4.81
N ASP A 40 -17.24 -9.12 -4.84
CA ASP A 40 -18.56 -9.74 -4.63
C ASP A 40 -19.65 -9.18 -5.55
N GLY A 41 -19.30 -8.92 -6.83
CA GLY A 41 -20.25 -8.43 -7.84
C GLY A 41 -20.62 -6.94 -7.72
N GLU A 42 -20.14 -6.23 -6.70
CA GLU A 42 -20.42 -4.81 -6.47
C GLU A 42 -19.21 -3.92 -6.74
N VAL A 43 -19.43 -2.74 -7.31
CA VAL A 43 -18.36 -1.75 -7.54
C VAL A 43 -17.94 -1.13 -6.20
N ARG A 44 -16.86 -1.66 -5.62
CA ARG A 44 -16.34 -1.21 -4.32
C ARG A 44 -15.45 0.01 -4.41
N TYR A 45 -14.77 0.23 -5.54
CA TYR A 45 -13.87 1.38 -5.71
C TYR A 45 -13.98 1.98 -7.09
N VAL A 46 -13.97 3.31 -7.15
CA VAL A 46 -13.77 4.08 -8.37
C VAL A 46 -12.45 4.80 -8.25
N GLY A 47 -11.62 4.75 -9.30
CA GLY A 47 -10.44 5.59 -9.38
C GLY A 47 -10.29 6.24 -10.72
N LYS A 48 -9.54 7.34 -10.72
CA LYS A 48 -9.06 8.01 -11.93
C LYS A 48 -7.55 7.96 -12.03
N THR A 49 -7.06 8.23 -13.23
CA THR A 49 -5.65 8.42 -13.52
C THR A 49 -5.39 9.83 -14.05
N ASP A 50 -4.18 10.30 -13.84
CA ASP A 50 -3.71 11.62 -14.28
C ASP A 50 -2.59 11.45 -15.31
N ALA A 51 -1.94 12.56 -15.70
CA ALA A 51 -0.85 12.52 -16.68
C ALA A 51 0.43 11.88 -16.12
N GLU A 52 0.56 11.79 -14.79
CA GLU A 52 1.77 11.31 -14.11
C GLU A 52 1.74 9.81 -13.87
N ALA A 53 0.56 9.23 -13.64
CA ALA A 53 0.38 7.79 -13.45
C ALA A 53 -0.90 7.30 -14.13
N GLY A 54 -0.74 6.64 -15.27
CA GLY A 54 -1.82 6.09 -16.09
C GLY A 54 -2.46 4.80 -15.55
N LEU A 55 -3.41 4.26 -16.33
CA LEU A 55 -4.24 3.09 -15.96
C LEU A 55 -3.40 1.88 -15.57
N ARG A 56 -2.40 1.52 -16.39
CA ARG A 56 -1.47 0.42 -16.11
C ARG A 56 -0.80 0.60 -14.76
N THR A 57 -0.17 1.76 -14.54
CA THR A 57 0.60 2.03 -13.33
C THR A 57 -0.28 2.01 -12.08
N ARG A 58 -1.47 2.60 -12.13
CA ARG A 58 -2.40 2.66 -10.99
C ARG A 58 -3.02 1.29 -10.66
N LEU A 59 -3.47 0.54 -11.67
CA LEU A 59 -4.06 -0.79 -11.45
C LEU A 59 -3.02 -1.82 -11.00
N ALA A 60 -1.79 -1.78 -11.52
CA ALA A 60 -0.71 -2.65 -11.05
C ALA A 60 -0.40 -2.40 -9.57
N ARG A 61 -0.39 -1.13 -9.14
CA ARG A 61 -0.23 -0.78 -7.72
C ARG A 61 -1.38 -1.28 -6.85
N HIS A 62 -2.61 -1.20 -7.34
CA HIS A 62 -3.78 -1.72 -6.61
C HIS A 62 -3.79 -3.23 -6.54
N ALA A 63 -3.42 -3.95 -7.60
CA ALA A 63 -3.26 -5.40 -7.60
C ALA A 63 -2.29 -5.82 -6.49
N ARG A 64 -1.13 -5.17 -6.41
CA ARG A 64 -0.17 -5.40 -5.32
C ARG A 64 -0.76 -5.14 -3.95
N LYS A 65 -1.63 -4.14 -3.77
CA LYS A 65 -2.23 -3.84 -2.45
C LYS A 65 -3.05 -4.98 -1.88
N PHE A 66 -3.58 -5.89 -2.71
CA PHE A 66 -4.30 -7.09 -2.27
C PHE A 66 -3.37 -8.27 -1.95
N GLU A 67 -2.10 -8.21 -2.37
CA GLU A 67 -1.10 -9.21 -1.98
C GLU A 67 -0.82 -9.12 -0.47
N GLN A 68 -0.56 -10.27 0.15
CA GLN A 68 -0.25 -10.38 1.58
C GLN A 68 -1.28 -9.66 2.48
N ARG A 69 -2.57 -9.78 2.13
CA ARG A 69 -3.69 -9.41 3.00
C ARG A 69 -4.49 -10.65 3.39
N ARG A 70 -5.16 -10.56 4.53
CA ARG A 70 -6.10 -11.57 4.99
C ARG A 70 -7.46 -11.34 4.32
N ASN A 71 -8.20 -12.42 4.13
CA ASN A 71 -9.60 -12.42 3.66
C ASN A 71 -9.82 -11.92 2.22
N VAL A 72 -8.77 -11.72 1.43
CA VAL A 72 -8.88 -11.32 0.01
C VAL A 72 -7.61 -11.70 -0.73
N ARG A 73 -7.74 -12.07 -1.99
CA ARG A 73 -6.63 -12.22 -2.94
C ARG A 73 -6.86 -11.30 -4.14
N PRO A 74 -5.80 -10.92 -4.88
CA PRO A 74 -5.95 -10.08 -6.07
C PRO A 74 -6.96 -10.63 -7.09
N GLU A 75 -7.02 -11.96 -7.27
CA GLU A 75 -7.96 -12.61 -8.18
C GLU A 75 -9.45 -12.54 -7.75
N ASP A 76 -9.72 -12.30 -6.47
CA ASP A 76 -11.08 -12.15 -5.93
C ASP A 76 -11.65 -10.76 -6.30
N VAL A 77 -10.81 -9.84 -6.77
CA VAL A 77 -11.19 -8.51 -7.24
C VAL A 77 -11.17 -8.47 -8.76
N GLN A 78 -12.25 -7.96 -9.36
CA GLN A 78 -12.32 -7.69 -10.79
C GLN A 78 -12.12 -6.20 -11.05
N PHE A 79 -11.70 -5.84 -12.27
CA PHE A 79 -11.64 -4.44 -12.69
C PHE A 79 -12.27 -4.22 -14.06
N LYS A 80 -12.70 -2.97 -14.27
CA LYS A 80 -13.05 -2.39 -15.56
C LYS A 80 -12.26 -1.11 -15.74
N ALA A 81 -11.77 -0.82 -16.94
CA ALA A 81 -10.95 0.37 -17.19
C ALA A 81 -11.29 1.01 -18.53
N ALA A 82 -11.61 2.30 -18.52
CA ALA A 82 -11.93 3.08 -19.72
C ALA A 82 -10.95 4.24 -19.87
N ARG A 83 -10.31 4.33 -21.03
CA ARG A 83 -9.47 5.48 -21.40
C ARG A 83 -10.36 6.69 -21.67
N ILE A 84 -10.00 7.85 -21.14
CA ILE A 84 -10.69 9.11 -21.40
C ILE A 84 -9.68 10.12 -21.94
N LEU A 85 -9.93 10.63 -23.15
CA LEU A 85 -9.00 11.52 -23.86
C LEU A 85 -9.05 12.97 -23.36
N VAL A 86 -10.15 13.40 -22.73
CA VAL A 86 -10.33 14.77 -22.24
C VAL A 86 -10.97 14.71 -20.84
N LEU A 87 -10.13 14.70 -19.80
CA LEU A 87 -10.54 14.61 -18.39
C LEU A 87 -10.67 15.97 -17.70
N THR A 88 -10.03 17.01 -18.24
CA THR A 88 -9.53 18.16 -17.46
C THR A 88 -10.59 19.09 -16.88
N ALA A 89 -11.85 18.98 -17.29
CA ALA A 89 -12.93 19.85 -16.83
C ALA A 89 -14.08 19.12 -16.09
N MET A 90 -13.98 17.80 -15.86
CA MET A 90 -15.10 17.00 -15.36
C MET A 90 -14.78 16.31 -14.03
N ASP A 91 -15.69 16.45 -13.06
CA ASP A 91 -15.69 15.66 -11.82
C ASP A 91 -16.31 14.27 -12.05
N ILE A 92 -15.66 13.46 -12.89
CA ILE A 92 -16.15 12.13 -13.30
C ILE A 92 -16.09 11.17 -12.11
N GLU A 93 -15.00 11.19 -11.35
CA GLU A 93 -14.76 10.29 -10.22
C GLU A 93 -15.84 10.44 -9.15
N SER A 94 -16.12 11.66 -8.67
CA SER A 94 -17.13 11.87 -7.63
C SER A 94 -18.53 11.46 -8.09
N ARG A 95 -18.86 11.65 -9.38
CA ARG A 95 -20.15 11.21 -9.93
C ARG A 95 -20.26 9.69 -10.07
N LEU A 96 -19.18 9.01 -10.46
CA LEU A 96 -19.14 7.55 -10.50
C LEU A 96 -19.21 6.97 -9.07
N ILE A 97 -18.50 7.56 -8.10
CA ILE A 97 -18.59 7.15 -6.68
C ILE A 97 -20.02 7.29 -6.19
N ALA A 98 -20.66 8.44 -6.45
CA ALA A 98 -22.04 8.67 -6.04
C ALA A 98 -23.04 7.71 -6.72
N HIS A 99 -22.79 7.36 -7.98
CA HIS A 99 -23.64 6.43 -8.73
C HIS A 99 -23.54 4.99 -8.20
N TYR A 100 -22.32 4.50 -7.95
CA TYR A 100 -22.06 3.11 -7.58
C TYR A 100 -22.06 2.85 -6.06
N GLY A 101 -22.04 3.88 -5.21
CA GLY A 101 -21.98 3.69 -3.76
C GLY A 101 -20.66 3.04 -3.30
N SER A 102 -19.55 3.41 -3.93
CA SER A 102 -18.25 2.73 -3.79
C SER A 102 -17.60 2.88 -2.42
N GLU A 103 -17.83 1.92 -1.54
CA GLU A 103 -17.43 1.94 -0.13
C GLU A 103 -15.92 1.99 0.15
N TRP A 104 -15.06 1.55 -0.77
CA TRP A 104 -13.61 1.62 -0.57
C TRP A 104 -13.07 3.04 -0.79
N ASN A 105 -13.79 3.89 -1.51
CA ASN A 105 -13.44 5.31 -1.63
C ASN A 105 -13.52 5.99 -0.26
N GLY A 106 -12.44 6.65 0.16
CA GLY A 106 -12.36 7.30 1.49
C GLY A 106 -12.13 6.36 2.68
N SER A 107 -12.09 5.04 2.47
CA SER A 107 -11.94 4.05 3.55
C SER A 107 -10.49 3.69 3.92
N GLY A 108 -9.50 4.27 3.21
CA GLY A 108 -8.08 3.93 3.31
C GLY A 108 -7.52 3.13 2.11
N PHE A 109 -8.37 2.64 1.20
CA PHE A 109 -7.90 1.92 0.00
C PHE A 109 -7.11 2.80 -0.97
N GLY A 110 -7.63 3.98 -1.33
CA GLY A 110 -6.96 4.90 -2.26
C GLY A 110 -5.91 5.82 -1.62
N SER A 111 -5.78 5.80 -0.30
CA SER A 111 -4.98 6.78 0.45
C SER A 111 -3.48 6.51 0.33
N ASN A 112 -2.70 7.57 0.14
CA ASN A 112 -1.25 7.55 0.28
C ASN A 112 -0.84 7.48 1.76
N ASP A 113 0.43 7.11 2.01
CA ASP A 113 1.00 7.13 3.35
C ASP A 113 1.00 8.58 3.91
N PRO A 114 0.29 8.86 5.02
CA PRO A 114 0.13 10.22 5.51
C PRO A 114 1.33 10.71 6.35
N GLY A 115 2.33 9.85 6.56
CA GLY A 115 3.57 10.15 7.31
C GLY A 115 3.46 9.89 8.82
N ARG A 116 4.56 10.13 9.54
CA ARG A 116 4.66 9.97 11.00
C ARG A 116 3.63 10.83 11.73
N GLU A 117 3.21 10.40 12.93
CA GLU A 117 2.20 10.99 13.83
C GLU A 117 0.75 10.76 13.42
N ARG A 118 0.51 10.17 12.26
CA ARG A 118 -0.84 9.83 11.78
C ARG A 118 -1.35 8.50 12.32
N GLU A 119 -0.50 7.75 13.00
CA GLU A 119 -0.82 6.53 13.74
C GLU A 119 -1.71 6.79 14.97
N THR A 120 -1.88 8.06 15.34
CA THR A 120 -2.76 8.53 16.43
C THR A 120 -4.18 8.82 15.97
N THR A 121 -4.42 8.88 14.66
CA THR A 121 -5.72 9.31 14.12
C THR A 121 -6.61 8.09 13.88
N ASN A 122 -7.87 8.15 14.33
CA ASN A 122 -8.85 7.08 14.12
C ASN A 122 -8.96 6.73 12.62
N LYS A 123 -8.71 5.47 12.30
CA LYS A 123 -9.18 4.90 11.03
C LYS A 123 -10.64 4.46 11.19
N PRO A 124 -11.45 4.48 10.12
CA PRO A 124 -12.79 3.95 10.18
C PRO A 124 -12.76 2.49 10.65
N GLU A 125 -13.50 2.15 11.71
CA GLU A 125 -13.54 0.79 12.28
C GLU A 125 -13.95 -0.27 11.25
N GLN A 126 -14.72 0.14 10.24
CA GLN A 126 -15.20 -0.70 9.14
C GLN A 126 -14.52 -0.36 7.81
N GLY A 127 -13.34 0.27 7.82
CA GLY A 127 -12.61 0.64 6.60
C GLY A 127 -11.98 -0.55 5.88
N PHE A 128 -11.44 -0.32 4.67
CA PHE A 128 -10.79 -1.35 3.86
C PHE A 128 -9.73 -2.14 4.62
N ASP A 129 -8.82 -1.45 5.33
CA ASP A 129 -7.74 -2.08 6.07
C ASP A 129 -8.23 -2.90 7.28
N ALA A 130 -9.41 -2.60 7.82
CA ALA A 130 -10.01 -3.37 8.92
C ALA A 130 -10.59 -4.69 8.42
N ARG A 131 -11.22 -4.69 7.23
CA ARG A 131 -11.75 -5.90 6.58
C ARG A 131 -10.66 -6.80 6.01
N PHE A 132 -9.65 -6.19 5.41
CA PHE A 132 -8.56 -6.86 4.73
C PHE A 132 -7.21 -6.47 5.36
N PRO A 133 -6.94 -6.84 6.62
CA PRO A 133 -5.70 -6.44 7.28
C PRO A 133 -4.49 -7.08 6.58
N ILE A 134 -3.36 -6.38 6.61
CA ILE A 134 -2.10 -6.93 6.11
C ILE A 134 -1.72 -8.17 6.93
N ASP A 135 -1.10 -9.13 6.26
CA ASP A 135 -0.57 -10.32 6.88
C ASP A 135 0.95 -10.21 7.06
N ILE A 136 1.38 -10.23 8.31
CA ILE A 136 2.80 -10.24 8.69
C ILE A 136 3.25 -11.61 9.20
N ASP A 137 2.36 -12.59 9.21
CA ASP A 137 2.58 -13.89 9.86
C ASP A 137 2.85 -15.03 8.87
N THR A 138 2.41 -14.89 7.61
CA THR A 138 2.75 -15.86 6.55
C THR A 138 4.25 -15.81 6.21
N PRO A 139 4.96 -16.95 6.24
CA PRO A 139 6.37 -17.00 5.86
C PRO A 139 6.62 -16.79 4.37
N HIS A 140 7.63 -15.98 4.05
CA HIS A 140 8.05 -15.66 2.69
C HIS A 140 9.59 -15.60 2.59
N SER A 141 10.13 -15.87 1.41
CA SER A 141 11.57 -15.71 1.13
C SER A 141 11.88 -14.27 0.69
N LEU A 142 11.65 -13.30 1.58
CA LEU A 142 11.82 -11.86 1.29
C LEU A 142 13.24 -11.35 1.51
N LEU A 143 14.04 -12.08 2.28
CA LEU A 143 15.39 -11.70 2.68
C LEU A 143 16.39 -12.78 2.28
N ALA A 144 17.60 -12.36 1.91
CA ALA A 144 18.70 -13.27 1.68
C ALA A 144 19.19 -13.85 3.01
N THR A 145 19.37 -15.17 3.06
CA THR A 145 19.93 -15.88 4.21
C THR A 145 21.38 -15.47 4.47
N GLY A 146 21.79 -15.45 5.74
CA GLY A 146 23.15 -15.16 6.19
C GLY A 146 23.29 -13.83 6.92
N GLN A 147 24.53 -13.39 7.10
CA GLN A 147 24.87 -12.16 7.82
C GLN A 147 24.56 -10.92 6.97
N THR A 148 23.92 -9.92 7.57
CA THR A 148 23.61 -8.63 6.93
C THR A 148 23.48 -7.52 7.96
N THR A 149 23.34 -6.28 7.51
CA THR A 149 23.02 -5.15 8.40
C THR A 149 21.51 -4.94 8.49
N VAL A 150 21.05 -4.36 9.60
CA VAL A 150 19.64 -3.98 9.77
C VAL A 150 19.18 -3.06 8.63
N HIS A 151 20.03 -2.13 8.20
CA HIS A 151 19.72 -1.24 7.08
C HIS A 151 19.43 -2.00 5.78
N VAL A 152 20.28 -2.97 5.40
CA VAL A 152 20.09 -3.76 4.18
C VAL A 152 18.82 -4.61 4.26
N ALA A 153 18.55 -5.24 5.40
CA ALA A 153 17.31 -5.99 5.60
C ALA A 153 16.05 -5.11 5.49
N LEU A 154 16.06 -3.92 6.10
CA LEU A 154 14.94 -2.97 6.03
C LEU A 154 14.70 -2.43 4.62
N MET A 155 15.77 -2.17 3.84
CA MET A 155 15.63 -1.81 2.43
C MET A 155 15.01 -2.94 1.61
N ALA A 156 15.53 -4.16 1.76
CA ALA A 156 15.04 -5.34 1.05
C ALA A 156 13.55 -5.57 1.34
N LEU A 157 13.13 -5.50 2.61
CA LEU A 157 11.71 -5.58 2.98
C LEU A 157 10.90 -4.45 2.35
N LYS A 158 11.34 -3.20 2.49
CA LYS A 158 10.59 -2.03 1.99
C LYS A 158 10.37 -2.05 0.48
N ASP A 159 11.29 -2.66 -0.26
CA ASP A 159 11.22 -2.74 -1.73
C ASP A 159 10.26 -3.81 -2.24
N VAL A 160 9.99 -4.85 -1.44
CA VAL A 160 9.17 -5.99 -1.85
C VAL A 160 7.80 -6.02 -1.20
N LEU A 161 7.62 -5.41 -0.03
CA LEU A 161 6.36 -5.48 0.69
C LEU A 161 5.23 -4.74 -0.05
N PRO A 162 4.03 -5.35 -0.16
CA PRO A 162 2.87 -4.75 -0.81
C PRO A 162 2.15 -3.69 0.04
N TYR A 163 2.67 -3.43 1.24
CA TYR A 163 2.17 -2.46 2.19
C TYR A 163 3.30 -1.61 2.74
N THR A 164 2.93 -0.51 3.38
CA THR A 164 3.92 0.41 3.95
C THR A 164 4.72 -0.27 5.07
N LEU A 165 6.03 -0.33 4.87
CA LEU A 165 7.00 -0.41 5.95
C LEU A 165 7.64 0.96 6.11
N ARG A 166 7.46 1.56 7.28
CA ARG A 166 8.06 2.85 7.63
C ARG A 166 9.09 2.66 8.73
N TYR A 167 10.18 3.40 8.65
CA TYR A 167 11.19 3.37 9.71
C TYR A 167 11.90 4.71 9.84
N GLU A 168 12.55 4.91 10.98
CA GLU A 168 13.27 6.15 11.25
C GLU A 168 14.40 6.38 10.26
N VAL A 169 14.53 7.64 9.81
CA VAL A 169 15.60 8.10 8.93
C VAL A 169 16.23 9.34 9.55
N SER A 170 17.51 9.57 9.28
CA SER A 170 18.25 10.73 9.78
C SER A 170 18.35 11.80 8.69
N LEU A 171 17.36 12.67 8.62
CA LEU A 171 17.33 13.73 7.61
C LEU A 171 18.42 14.78 7.89
N PRO A 172 19.17 15.22 6.87
CA PRO A 172 20.13 16.31 7.03
C PRO A 172 19.38 17.63 7.29
N PRO A 173 19.81 18.44 8.28
CA PRO A 173 19.26 19.77 8.49
C PRO A 173 19.34 20.63 7.22
N PRO A 174 18.35 21.49 6.92
CA PRO A 174 17.15 21.81 7.70
C PRO A 174 15.93 20.94 7.37
N ARG A 175 16.09 19.79 6.70
CA ARG A 175 14.96 19.00 6.20
C ARG A 175 14.23 18.30 7.34
N THR A 176 12.91 18.50 7.37
CA THR A 176 12.00 17.86 8.34
C THR A 176 11.04 16.86 7.70
N LYS A 177 10.94 16.83 6.36
CA LYS A 177 10.07 15.93 5.62
C LYS A 177 10.86 14.81 4.95
N VAL A 178 10.39 13.59 5.18
CA VAL A 178 10.91 12.38 4.53
C VAL A 178 10.41 12.35 3.08
N GLY A 179 11.34 12.32 2.14
CA GLY A 179 11.12 12.07 0.72
C GLY A 179 11.20 10.59 0.36
N GLY A 180 10.75 10.25 -0.85
CA GLY A 180 10.60 8.86 -1.28
C GLY A 180 11.88 8.02 -1.29
N HIS A 181 13.07 8.63 -1.31
CA HIS A 181 14.36 7.92 -1.36
C HIS A 181 15.19 8.02 -0.07
N ASP A 182 14.72 8.77 0.94
CA ASP A 182 15.52 9.04 2.14
C ASP A 182 15.83 7.77 2.94
N TYR A 183 14.98 6.76 2.86
CA TYR A 183 15.22 5.49 3.53
C TYR A 183 16.48 4.76 3.04
N ARG A 184 16.92 5.03 1.80
CA ARG A 184 18.19 4.50 1.25
C ARG A 184 19.36 5.43 1.54
N LEU A 185 19.14 6.74 1.42
CA LEU A 185 20.21 7.73 1.42
C LEU A 185 20.57 8.21 2.83
N ASN A 186 19.61 8.16 3.75
CA ASN A 186 19.68 8.80 5.06
C ASN A 186 19.24 7.83 6.18
N PRO A 187 19.82 6.63 6.30
CA PRO A 187 19.43 5.71 7.37
C PRO A 187 19.79 6.25 8.74
N HIS A 188 19.03 5.87 9.78
CA HIS A 188 19.45 6.15 11.15
C HIS A 188 20.79 5.42 11.45
N PRO A 189 21.78 6.05 12.13
CA PRO A 189 23.12 5.48 12.38
C PRO A 189 23.14 4.07 12.97
N ASP A 190 22.21 3.77 13.88
CA ASP A 190 22.08 2.42 14.46
C ASP A 190 21.83 1.32 13.42
N MET A 191 21.17 1.60 12.30
CA MET A 191 20.77 0.59 11.31
C MET A 191 21.95 0.00 10.51
N PRO A 192 22.86 0.79 9.91
CA PRO A 192 24.05 0.21 9.27
C PRO A 192 25.08 -0.30 10.28
N ALA A 193 25.07 0.17 11.52
CA ALA A 193 25.98 -0.28 12.57
C ALA A 193 25.59 -1.63 13.19
N SER A 194 24.30 -2.00 13.12
CA SER A 194 23.77 -3.23 13.71
C SER A 194 23.76 -4.37 12.70
N GLN A 195 24.33 -5.51 13.10
CA GLN A 195 24.38 -6.74 12.31
C GLN A 195 23.30 -7.72 12.79
N LEU A 196 22.72 -8.48 11.85
CA LEU A 196 21.83 -9.60 12.16
C LEU A 196 22.09 -10.79 11.24
N GLU A 197 21.74 -11.97 11.73
CA GLU A 197 21.75 -13.20 10.95
C GLU A 197 20.33 -13.55 10.50
N ILE A 198 20.12 -13.61 9.18
CA ILE A 198 18.88 -14.10 8.59
C ILE A 198 18.94 -15.62 8.52
N PRO A 199 18.02 -16.35 9.18
CA PRO A 199 18.05 -17.80 9.19
C PRO A 199 17.78 -18.38 7.79
N PRO A 200 18.17 -19.64 7.54
CA PRO A 200 17.79 -20.33 6.32
C PRO A 200 16.27 -20.55 6.26
N GLY A 201 15.73 -20.45 5.05
CA GLY A 201 14.32 -20.71 4.75
C GLY A 201 13.40 -19.50 4.87
N PRO A 202 12.11 -19.66 4.51
CA PRO A 202 11.13 -18.58 4.57
C PRO A 202 10.88 -18.12 6.02
N ILE A 203 10.80 -16.81 6.22
CA ILE A 203 10.42 -16.21 7.51
C ILE A 203 9.26 -15.23 7.30
N SER A 204 8.44 -15.08 8.33
CA SER A 204 7.37 -14.07 8.32
C SER A 204 7.95 -12.67 8.53
N VAL A 205 7.20 -11.64 8.11
CA VAL A 205 7.58 -10.24 8.37
C VAL A 205 7.65 -9.98 9.87
N ARG A 206 6.77 -10.57 10.67
CA ARG A 206 6.85 -10.52 12.14
C ARG A 206 8.20 -11.03 12.62
N ARG A 207 8.63 -12.22 12.16
CA ARG A 207 9.90 -12.80 12.58
C ARG A 207 11.09 -11.95 12.12
N ALA A 208 11.05 -11.42 10.90
CA ALA A 208 12.07 -10.51 10.39
C ALA A 208 12.19 -9.25 11.25
N MET A 209 11.07 -8.61 11.60
CA MET A 209 11.04 -7.43 12.46
C MET A 209 11.53 -7.73 13.88
N GLN A 210 11.22 -8.89 14.44
CA GLN A 210 11.76 -9.31 15.74
C GLN A 210 13.29 -9.47 15.73
N LEU A 211 13.85 -10.07 14.67
CA LEU A 211 15.30 -10.16 14.49
C LEU A 211 15.94 -8.77 14.36
N ILE A 212 15.29 -7.87 13.61
CA ILE A 212 15.74 -6.48 13.43
C ILE A 212 15.76 -5.72 14.76
N VAL A 213 14.68 -5.78 15.54
CA VAL A 213 14.60 -5.10 16.85
C VAL A 213 15.62 -5.68 17.82
N ALA A 214 15.80 -7.00 17.85
CA ALA A 214 16.78 -7.65 18.72
C ALA A 214 18.24 -7.29 18.40
N ALA A 215 18.53 -6.94 17.13
CA ALA A 215 19.86 -6.53 16.70
C ALA A 215 20.15 -5.04 16.95
N LEU A 216 19.12 -4.20 17.04
CA LEU A 216 19.25 -2.77 17.29
C LEU A 216 19.53 -2.48 18.78
N PRO A 217 20.12 -1.31 19.11
CA PRO A 217 20.28 -0.88 20.50
C PRO A 217 18.94 -0.77 21.24
N ALA A 218 18.99 -0.62 22.56
CA ALA A 218 17.78 -0.39 23.36
C ALA A 218 17.04 0.89 22.91
N GLY A 219 15.71 0.87 23.03
CA GLY A 219 14.82 1.99 22.68
C GLY A 219 14.24 1.93 21.26
N TRP A 220 14.48 0.86 20.51
CA TRP A 220 13.82 0.63 19.23
C TRP A 220 12.55 -0.20 19.41
N GLN A 221 11.48 0.21 18.74
CA GLN A 221 10.16 -0.42 18.79
C GLN A 221 9.64 -0.65 17.37
N ALA A 222 9.28 -1.90 17.06
CA ALA A 222 8.48 -2.23 15.88
C ALA A 222 7.00 -2.34 16.28
N THR A 223 6.12 -1.73 15.48
CA THR A 223 4.68 -1.77 15.73
C THR A 223 3.92 -2.15 14.47
N TYR A 224 3.05 -3.14 14.59
CA TYR A 224 2.08 -3.54 13.59
C TYR A 224 0.80 -2.73 13.68
N PHE A 225 0.31 -2.27 12.54
CA PHE A 225 -1.05 -1.78 12.36
C PHE A 225 -1.73 -2.63 11.28
N VAL A 226 -3.06 -2.67 11.28
CA VAL A 226 -3.85 -3.42 10.29
C VAL A 226 -3.51 -3.08 8.82
N SER A 227 -2.87 -1.94 8.55
CA SER A 227 -2.51 -1.51 7.19
C SER A 227 -1.02 -1.42 6.89
N HIS A 228 -0.15 -1.42 7.91
CA HIS A 228 1.26 -1.08 7.76
C HIS A 228 2.09 -1.50 8.97
N VAL A 229 3.42 -1.47 8.83
CA VAL A 229 4.37 -1.70 9.92
C VAL A 229 5.27 -0.48 10.08
N ILE A 230 5.60 -0.11 11.31
CA ILE A 230 6.57 0.94 11.64
C ILE A 230 7.72 0.41 12.49
N LEU A 231 8.87 1.08 12.43
CA LEU A 231 10.03 0.88 13.29
C LEU A 231 10.65 2.23 13.67
N TYR A 232 10.55 2.61 14.93
CA TYR A 232 11.06 3.89 15.43
C TYR A 232 11.86 3.73 16.71
N LYS A 233 12.75 4.69 16.97
CA LYS A 233 13.48 4.76 18.22
C LYS A 233 12.65 5.53 19.25
N GLU A 234 11.70 4.83 19.86
CA GLU A 234 10.74 5.37 20.80
C GLU A 234 10.20 4.27 21.72
N ASP A 235 9.52 4.70 22.78
CA ASP A 235 8.73 3.85 23.67
C ASP A 235 7.33 4.45 23.73
N ARG A 236 6.45 3.95 22.87
CA ARG A 236 5.11 4.53 22.67
C ARG A 236 4.06 3.46 22.55
N GLN A 237 3.06 3.53 23.44
CA GLN A 237 1.85 2.74 23.28
C GLN A 237 0.92 3.39 22.26
N TYR A 238 0.59 2.62 21.22
CA TYR A 238 -0.38 3.02 20.19
C TYR A 238 -1.73 2.38 20.46
N ALA A 239 -2.80 3.18 20.45
CA ALA A 239 -4.17 2.68 20.69
C ALA A 239 -4.62 1.61 19.70
N HIS A 240 -4.13 1.68 18.45
CA HIS A 240 -4.51 0.79 17.35
C HIS A 240 -3.33 0.01 16.77
N GLY A 241 -2.19 0.02 17.48
CA GLY A 241 -0.98 -0.68 17.11
C GLY A 241 -0.72 -1.84 18.07
N VAL A 242 -0.10 -2.90 17.55
CA VAL A 242 0.37 -4.04 18.34
C VAL A 242 1.89 -4.08 18.21
N GLN A 243 2.60 -3.97 19.33
CA GLN A 243 4.05 -4.10 19.35
C GLN A 243 4.45 -5.51 18.90
N ILE A 244 5.51 -5.61 18.10
CA ILE A 244 6.03 -6.86 17.52
C ILE A 244 7.12 -7.46 18.40
#